data_AF-A0A067CI66-F1
#
_entry.id   AF-A0A067CI66-F1
#
_cell.length_a   1.000
_cell.length_b   1.000
_cell.length_c   1.000
_cell.angle_alpha   90.00
_cell.angle_beta   90.00
_cell.angle_gamma   90.00
#
_symmetry.space_group_name_H-M   'P 1'
#
loop_
_entity.id
_entity.type
_entity.pdbx_description
1 polymer ?
#
loop_
_entity_poly.entity_id
_entity_poly.type
_entity_poly.pdbx_seq_one_letter_code
_entity_poly.pdbx_strand_id
1 'polypeptide(L)'
;MVTEADAAPRPRTLLLSDPACVKHHVRGHPERPERVQVVLDQLATSFPTLPHWTASPAATVEQLERFHTSSHVQSVLQWCGKIERCMVELDTLRESDETQERRNVLKSFENVDVDADTTLMRYTREAALKAAGATIAGVDAVLSGDFTNAFCAVRPPGHHAEPFKAMGFCYFNNVGVAAMHAVAQHGLTRVAIVDFDVHHGNGTQTKAATTPELLYVSTHQAPFFPHTGHAAENSAHVWNVPMAAGTSSYAFRHAFVDQVEPQVRAFAPQLILISAGFDAHEDDPLAEMKLTDEDFYWMTQRLTILAWECCDGRIVSSLEGGYHLRALARCAERHVQALIDGTDRAVLVDAMQGLSLDPPVRTNLRLVLAKDKTLKTLLLHEITIEKLRAAAKAKCQMKSKQQFRTAHGTLVADTAALLALENDSTLYIA
;
A
#
# COMPACT_ATOMS: atom_id res chain seq x y z
N MET A 1 16.57 -25.28 -40.80
CA MET A 1 16.14 -23.94 -41.25
C MET A 1 14.66 -23.85 -40.88
N VAL A 2 14.24 -23.31 -39.74
CA VAL A 2 14.68 -22.13 -38.98
C VAL A 2 15.13 -22.55 -37.57
N THR A 3 16.22 -21.96 -37.08
CA THR A 3 16.81 -22.19 -35.76
C THR A 3 15.98 -21.48 -34.68
N GLU A 4 15.80 -22.10 -33.51
CA GLU A 4 15.24 -21.51 -32.26
C GLU A 4 16.08 -20.37 -31.65
N ALA A 5 16.92 -19.71 -32.45
CA ALA A 5 17.68 -18.53 -32.05
C ALA A 5 17.01 -17.30 -32.66
N ASP A 6 16.64 -16.34 -31.81
CA ASP A 6 16.03 -15.01 -32.08
C ASP A 6 14.52 -14.81 -31.79
N ALA A 7 13.90 -15.62 -30.93
CA ALA A 7 12.81 -15.07 -30.14
C ALA A 7 13.44 -14.24 -29.00
N ALA A 8 13.36 -12.90 -29.08
CA ALA A 8 13.72 -12.04 -27.95
C ALA A 8 13.11 -12.61 -26.66
N PRO A 9 13.85 -12.65 -25.53
CA PRO A 9 13.31 -13.21 -24.30
C PRO A 9 11.98 -12.53 -24.00
N ARG A 10 10.92 -13.33 -23.84
CA ARG A 10 9.61 -12.77 -23.49
C ARG A 10 9.80 -11.96 -22.21
N PRO A 11 9.34 -10.70 -22.17
CA PRO A 11 9.34 -9.92 -20.95
C PRO A 11 8.62 -10.69 -19.83
N ARG A 12 9.23 -10.77 -18.63
CA ARG A 12 8.72 -11.55 -17.49
C ARG A 12 8.55 -10.69 -16.25
N THR A 13 7.72 -11.14 -15.32
CA THR A 13 7.65 -10.60 -13.95
C THR A 13 8.79 -11.19 -13.12
N LEU A 14 9.50 -10.35 -12.38
CA LEU A 14 10.54 -10.74 -11.42
C LEU A 14 10.00 -10.74 -9.98
N LEU A 15 10.26 -11.80 -9.22
CA LEU A 15 10.12 -11.80 -7.77
C LEU A 15 11.47 -11.51 -7.12
N LEU A 16 11.50 -10.59 -6.16
CA LEU A 16 12.66 -10.35 -5.29
C LEU A 16 12.30 -10.61 -3.83
N SER A 17 13.17 -11.30 -3.11
CA SER A 17 13.12 -11.41 -1.66
C SER A 17 14.52 -11.59 -1.07
N ASP A 18 14.64 -11.53 0.26
CA ASP A 18 15.90 -11.81 0.95
C ASP A 18 15.66 -12.51 2.29
N PRO A 19 16.39 -13.60 2.61
CA PRO A 19 16.29 -14.30 3.90
C PRO A 19 16.56 -13.41 5.13
N ALA A 20 17.25 -12.28 4.99
CA ALA A 20 17.40 -11.32 6.09
C ALA A 20 16.04 -10.77 6.56
N CYS A 21 15.05 -10.67 5.65
CA CYS A 21 13.73 -10.15 5.95
C CYS A 21 13.01 -10.97 7.03
N VAL A 22 13.29 -12.27 7.20
CA VAL A 22 12.65 -13.09 8.25
C VAL A 22 13.34 -12.97 9.62
N LYS A 23 14.53 -12.36 9.69
CA LYS A 23 15.31 -12.27 10.94
C LYS A 23 14.83 -11.17 11.87
N HIS A 24 14.26 -10.08 11.34
CA HIS A 24 13.69 -9.00 12.16
C HIS A 24 12.40 -9.48 12.83
N HIS A 25 12.42 -9.80 14.12
CA HIS A 25 11.24 -10.35 14.80
C HIS A 25 11.09 -9.74 16.19
N VAL A 26 10.04 -8.94 16.34
CA VAL A 26 9.59 -8.39 17.62
C VAL A 26 8.38 -9.22 18.06
N ARG A 27 8.51 -9.93 19.18
CA ARG A 27 7.50 -10.91 19.61
C ARG A 27 6.17 -10.23 19.95
N GLY A 28 5.07 -10.76 19.41
CA GLY A 28 3.72 -10.25 19.65
C GLY A 28 3.32 -9.06 18.78
N HIS A 29 4.23 -8.62 17.90
CA HIS A 29 3.99 -7.52 16.97
C HIS A 29 3.24 -8.01 15.71
N PRO A 30 2.32 -7.23 15.12
CA PRO A 30 1.60 -7.62 13.90
C PRO A 30 2.52 -7.69 12.67
N GLU A 31 3.51 -6.80 12.58
CA GLU A 31 4.59 -6.85 11.58
C GLU A 31 5.60 -7.94 12.00
N ARG A 32 5.50 -9.12 11.37
CA ARG A 32 6.20 -10.35 11.80
C ARG A 32 6.72 -11.17 10.61
N PRO A 33 7.73 -12.04 10.79
CA PRO A 33 8.35 -12.82 9.72
C PRO A 33 7.36 -13.66 8.89
N GLU A 34 6.32 -14.18 9.52
CA GLU A 34 5.31 -15.01 8.87
C GLU A 34 4.63 -14.29 7.70
N ARG A 35 4.56 -12.96 7.71
CA ARG A 35 3.97 -12.16 6.62
C ARG A 35 4.66 -12.43 5.29
N VAL A 36 6.00 -12.33 5.24
CA VAL A 36 6.74 -12.57 4.01
C VAL A 36 6.81 -14.07 3.70
N GLN A 37 6.86 -14.93 4.73
CA GLN A 37 6.90 -16.39 4.53
C GLN A 37 5.65 -16.91 3.81
N VAL A 38 4.44 -16.54 4.28
CA VAL A 38 3.19 -17.00 3.65
C VAL A 38 3.01 -16.48 2.22
N VAL A 39 3.52 -15.28 1.93
CA VAL A 39 3.55 -14.73 0.57
C VAL A 39 4.46 -15.59 -0.31
N LEU A 40 5.69 -15.84 0.13
CA LEU A 40 6.66 -16.62 -0.66
C LEU A 40 6.19 -18.06 -0.88
N ASP A 41 5.62 -18.70 0.14
CA ASP A 41 5.09 -20.07 0.04
C ASP A 41 3.91 -20.14 -0.96
N GLN A 42 3.00 -19.16 -0.92
CA GLN A 42 1.88 -19.06 -1.85
C GLN A 42 2.37 -18.84 -3.28
N LEU A 43 3.28 -17.89 -3.50
CA LEU A 43 3.81 -17.58 -4.83
C LEU A 43 4.62 -18.74 -5.42
N ALA A 44 5.41 -19.46 -4.61
CA ALA A 44 6.13 -20.64 -5.06
C ALA A 44 5.19 -21.78 -5.49
N THR A 45 4.01 -21.87 -4.86
CA THR A 45 2.97 -22.85 -5.19
C THR A 45 2.22 -22.46 -6.47
N SER A 46 1.77 -21.21 -6.57
CA SER A 46 0.97 -20.73 -7.70
C SER A 46 1.79 -20.47 -8.96
N PHE A 47 3.04 -20.03 -8.80
CA PHE A 47 3.93 -19.61 -9.89
C PHE A 47 5.32 -20.27 -9.79
N PRO A 48 5.43 -21.60 -9.90
CA PRO A 48 6.69 -22.33 -9.69
C PRO A 48 7.80 -21.98 -10.71
N THR A 49 7.46 -21.31 -11.80
CA THR A 49 8.40 -20.87 -12.85
C THR A 49 8.70 -19.38 -12.82
N LEU A 50 8.17 -18.63 -11.84
CA LEU A 50 8.42 -17.21 -11.68
C LEU A 50 9.91 -16.98 -11.41
N PRO A 51 10.62 -16.16 -12.22
CA PRO A 51 11.99 -15.77 -11.92
C PRO A 51 12.08 -15.17 -10.51
N HIS A 52 13.00 -15.68 -9.69
CA HIS A 52 13.11 -15.29 -8.29
C HIS A 52 14.56 -15.00 -7.91
N TRP A 53 14.83 -13.78 -7.48
CA TRP A 53 16.11 -13.39 -6.86
C TRP A 53 15.97 -13.38 -5.34
N THR A 54 16.76 -14.22 -4.67
CA THR A 54 16.72 -14.42 -3.20
C THR A 54 17.87 -13.76 -2.45
N ALA A 55 18.75 -13.04 -3.15
CA ALA A 55 19.95 -12.44 -2.57
C ALA A 55 20.13 -11.02 -3.12
N SER A 56 19.24 -10.12 -2.71
CA SER A 56 19.28 -8.73 -3.15
C SER A 56 20.48 -8.00 -2.55
N PRO A 57 21.12 -7.06 -3.26
CA PRO A 57 22.16 -6.23 -2.67
C PRO A 57 21.59 -5.41 -1.50
N ALA A 58 22.41 -5.11 -0.49
CA ALA A 58 22.01 -4.18 0.57
C ALA A 58 22.06 -2.75 0.02
N ALA A 59 21.06 -1.92 0.35
CA ALA A 59 21.10 -0.51 0.02
C ALA A 59 22.33 0.16 0.65
N THR A 60 23.04 0.95 -0.15
CA THR A 60 24.17 1.76 0.32
C THR A 60 23.68 3.00 1.05
N VAL A 61 24.53 3.57 1.91
CA VAL A 61 24.25 4.86 2.58
C VAL A 61 23.91 5.94 1.54
N GLU A 62 24.66 6.01 0.44
CA GLU A 62 24.41 6.99 -0.61
C GLU A 62 23.01 6.82 -1.22
N GLN A 63 22.58 5.59 -1.51
CA GLN A 63 21.24 5.32 -2.04
C GLN A 63 20.16 5.75 -1.04
N LEU A 64 20.31 5.41 0.25
CA LEU A 64 19.36 5.82 1.29
C LEU A 64 19.27 7.33 1.43
N GLU A 65 20.41 8.03 1.37
CA GLU A 65 20.50 9.48 1.52
C GLU A 65 19.93 10.27 0.33
N ARG A 66 19.59 9.61 -0.78
CA ARG A 66 18.83 10.25 -1.88
C ARG A 66 17.39 10.56 -1.47
N PHE A 67 16.81 9.74 -0.59
CA PHE A 67 15.49 9.97 -0.03
C PHE A 67 15.58 10.63 1.35
N HIS A 68 16.33 10.01 2.26
CA HIS A 68 16.45 10.41 3.66
C HIS A 68 17.57 11.42 3.89
N THR A 69 17.45 12.20 4.95
CA THR A 69 18.54 13.03 5.46
C THR A 69 19.68 12.16 5.98
N SER A 70 20.92 12.61 5.81
CA SER A 70 22.09 11.91 6.36
C SER A 70 21.97 11.72 7.89
N SER A 71 21.39 12.69 8.60
CA SER A 71 21.15 12.57 10.05
C SER A 71 20.26 11.38 10.41
N HIS A 72 19.18 11.14 9.65
CA HIS A 72 18.30 10.00 9.86
C HIS A 72 19.02 8.68 9.59
N VAL A 73 19.65 8.57 8.41
CA VAL A 73 20.38 7.36 8.01
C VAL A 73 21.45 7.01 9.04
N GLN A 74 22.26 7.98 9.45
CA GLN A 74 23.29 7.76 10.47
C GLN A 74 22.69 7.36 11.82
N SER A 75 21.59 7.99 12.25
CA SER A 75 20.95 7.68 13.53
C SER A 75 20.46 6.24 13.59
N VAL A 76 19.74 5.78 12.56
CA VAL A 76 19.25 4.40 12.46
C VAL A 76 20.42 3.40 12.45
N LEU A 77 21.43 3.64 11.62
CA LEU A 77 22.58 2.74 11.50
C LEU A 77 23.42 2.67 12.79
N GLN A 78 23.58 3.79 13.49
CA GLN A 78 24.32 3.85 14.76
C GLN A 78 23.59 3.10 15.88
N TRP A 79 22.28 3.28 16.01
CA TRP A 79 21.47 2.55 16.99
C TRP A 79 21.46 1.05 16.71
N CYS A 80 21.22 0.64 15.47
CA CYS A 80 21.33 -0.76 15.09
C CYS A 80 22.71 -1.34 15.38
N GLY A 81 23.79 -0.61 15.02
CA GLY A 81 25.15 -1.06 15.30
C GLY A 81 25.45 -1.20 16.80
N LYS A 82 24.86 -0.34 17.65
CA LYS A 82 24.95 -0.46 19.11
C LYS A 82 24.23 -1.72 19.59
N ILE A 83 22.99 -1.94 19.15
CA ILE A 83 22.19 -3.12 19.50
C ILE A 83 22.93 -4.41 19.10
N GLU A 84 23.43 -4.48 17.87
CA GLU A 84 24.19 -5.63 17.39
C GLU A 84 25.41 -5.93 18.26
N ARG A 85 26.22 -4.91 18.60
CA ARG A 85 27.37 -5.09 19.51
C ARG A 85 26.94 -5.59 20.89
N CYS A 86 25.86 -5.03 21.44
CA CYS A 86 25.33 -5.46 22.72
C CYS A 86 24.86 -6.93 22.69
N MET A 87 24.19 -7.34 21.63
CA MET A 87 23.72 -8.72 21.48
C MET A 87 24.87 -9.71 21.24
N VAL A 88 25.87 -9.33 20.45
CA VAL A 88 27.08 -10.15 20.28
C VAL A 88 27.81 -10.33 21.61
N GLU A 89 27.97 -9.27 22.38
CA GLU A 89 28.59 -9.38 23.71
C GLU A 89 27.77 -10.29 24.63
N LEU A 90 26.44 -10.13 24.66
CA LEU A 90 25.53 -10.93 25.49
C LEU A 90 25.64 -12.43 25.19
N ASP A 91 25.74 -12.80 23.92
CA ASP A 91 25.90 -14.20 23.49
C ASP A 91 27.21 -14.82 23.98
N THR A 92 28.28 -14.02 24.03
CA THR A 92 29.61 -14.49 24.43
C THR A 92 29.84 -14.49 25.94
N LEU A 93 29.06 -13.70 26.68
CA LEU A 93 29.22 -13.52 28.11
C LEU A 93 28.61 -14.71 28.87
N ARG A 94 29.44 -15.50 29.57
CA ARG A 94 28.99 -16.63 30.39
C ARG A 94 28.00 -16.19 31.45
N GLU A 95 27.05 -17.05 31.79
CA GLU A 95 26.09 -16.78 32.86
C GLU A 95 26.69 -17.16 34.23
N SER A 96 26.75 -16.17 35.13
CA SER A 96 27.26 -16.26 36.50
C SER A 96 26.83 -15.04 37.30
N ASP A 97 26.89 -15.12 38.63
CA ASP A 97 26.59 -14.00 39.54
C ASP A 97 27.43 -12.75 39.23
N GLU A 98 28.70 -12.92 38.84
CA GLU A 98 29.61 -11.81 38.49
C GLU A 98 29.19 -11.08 37.20
N THR A 99 28.61 -11.82 36.25
CA THR A 99 28.23 -11.29 34.93
C THR A 99 26.77 -10.81 34.87
N GLN A 100 25.96 -11.12 35.88
CA GLN A 100 24.51 -10.94 35.84
C GLN A 100 24.11 -9.49 35.55
N GLU A 101 24.76 -8.53 36.19
CA GLU A 101 24.47 -7.11 35.99
C GLU A 101 24.78 -6.65 34.56
N ARG A 102 25.92 -7.06 34.02
CA ARG A 102 26.27 -6.75 32.63
C ARG A 102 25.29 -7.40 31.66
N ARG A 103 24.90 -8.65 31.88
CA ARG A 103 23.88 -9.35 31.08
C ARG A 103 22.54 -8.60 31.11
N ASN A 104 22.12 -8.08 32.27
CA ASN A 104 20.89 -7.29 32.39
C ASN A 104 20.96 -5.99 31.55
N VAL A 105 22.07 -5.26 31.61
CA VAL A 105 22.30 -4.06 30.81
C VAL A 105 22.32 -4.37 29.31
N LEU A 106 22.93 -5.48 28.89
CA LEU A 106 22.95 -5.86 27.48
C LEU A 106 21.55 -6.28 27.00
N LYS A 107 20.81 -7.03 27.80
CA LYS A 107 19.42 -7.43 27.50
C LYS A 107 18.47 -6.23 27.34
N SER A 108 18.72 -5.10 28.00
CA SER A 108 17.89 -3.90 27.80
C SER A 108 18.03 -3.29 26.40
N PHE A 109 19.00 -3.72 25.59
CA PHE A 109 19.13 -3.34 24.18
C PHE A 109 18.56 -4.39 23.21
N GLU A 110 17.95 -5.47 23.69
CA GLU A 110 17.39 -6.51 22.81
C GLU A 110 16.32 -5.95 21.86
N ASN A 111 15.48 -5.06 22.38
CA ASN A 111 14.48 -4.29 21.67
C ASN A 111 14.55 -2.83 22.13
N VAL A 112 14.71 -1.90 21.20
CA VAL A 112 14.78 -0.46 21.44
C VAL A 112 13.71 0.24 20.61
N ASP A 113 12.69 0.76 21.27
CA ASP A 113 11.58 1.44 20.62
C ASP A 113 12.02 2.82 20.08
N VAL A 114 11.71 3.07 18.81
CA VAL A 114 11.88 4.37 18.14
C VAL A 114 10.66 5.25 18.42
N ASP A 115 9.49 4.63 18.38
CA ASP A 115 8.20 5.20 18.77
C ASP A 115 7.26 4.10 19.30
N ALA A 116 5.96 4.35 19.33
CA ALA A 116 4.98 3.45 19.93
C ALA A 116 4.83 2.10 19.20
N ASP A 117 5.23 2.03 17.93
CA ASP A 117 4.96 0.87 17.08
C ASP A 117 6.19 0.43 16.26
N THR A 118 7.30 1.17 16.30
CA THR A 118 8.52 0.86 15.55
C THR A 118 9.69 0.51 16.47
N THR A 119 10.15 -0.75 16.45
CA THR A 119 11.13 -1.28 17.41
C THR A 119 12.39 -1.80 16.73
N LEU A 120 13.55 -1.20 17.05
CA LEU A 120 14.84 -1.70 16.61
C LEU A 120 15.25 -2.93 17.41
N MET A 121 15.68 -3.96 16.71
CA MET A 121 16.30 -5.18 17.26
C MET A 121 17.53 -5.61 16.43
N ARG A 122 18.27 -6.64 16.90
CA ARG A 122 19.55 -7.11 16.33
C ARG A 122 19.64 -7.18 14.81
N TYR A 123 18.59 -7.68 14.15
CA TYR A 123 18.59 -7.94 12.71
C TYR A 123 17.90 -6.86 11.88
N THR A 124 17.49 -5.75 12.52
CA THR A 124 16.74 -4.68 11.86
C THR A 124 17.54 -4.02 10.75
N ARG A 125 18.83 -3.73 10.99
CA ARG A 125 19.69 -3.13 9.96
C ARG A 125 19.84 -4.04 8.75
N GLU A 126 20.13 -5.32 8.97
CA GLU A 126 20.27 -6.27 7.87
C GLU A 126 18.97 -6.35 7.05
N ALA A 127 17.83 -6.54 7.71
CA ALA A 127 16.53 -6.62 7.05
C ALA A 127 16.16 -5.33 6.30
N ALA A 128 16.28 -4.16 6.94
CA ALA A 128 15.91 -2.87 6.34
C ALA A 128 16.79 -2.50 5.13
N LEU A 129 18.10 -2.75 5.21
CA LEU A 129 19.00 -2.51 4.07
C LEU A 129 18.71 -3.45 2.90
N LYS A 130 18.36 -4.70 3.18
CA LYS A 130 18.00 -5.69 2.15
C LYS A 130 16.64 -5.42 1.53
N ALA A 131 15.67 -4.96 2.31
CA ALA A 131 14.36 -4.55 1.79
C ALA A 131 14.49 -3.40 0.79
N ALA A 132 15.15 -2.30 1.18
CA ALA A 132 15.38 -1.16 0.29
C ALA A 132 16.24 -1.55 -0.93
N GLY A 133 17.26 -2.37 -0.72
CA GLY A 133 18.16 -2.81 -1.80
C GLY A 133 17.49 -3.74 -2.82
N ALA A 134 16.54 -4.57 -2.40
CA ALA A 134 15.71 -5.36 -3.30
C ALA A 134 14.85 -4.47 -4.20
N THR A 135 14.19 -3.45 -3.64
CA THR A 135 13.38 -2.52 -4.44
C THR A 135 14.21 -1.75 -5.46
N ILE A 136 15.43 -1.34 -5.09
CA ILE A 136 16.40 -0.75 -6.02
C ILE A 136 16.78 -1.73 -7.13
N ALA A 137 17.12 -2.97 -6.79
CA ALA A 137 17.48 -3.99 -7.77
C ALA A 137 16.32 -4.32 -8.73
N GLY A 138 15.07 -4.26 -8.25
CA GLY A 138 13.88 -4.37 -9.09
C GLY A 138 13.78 -3.23 -10.12
N VAL A 139 14.10 -1.99 -9.71
CA VAL A 139 14.17 -0.84 -10.63
C VAL A 139 15.25 -1.04 -11.69
N ASP A 140 16.45 -1.46 -11.29
CA ASP A 140 17.55 -1.73 -12.22
C ASP A 140 17.16 -2.79 -13.25
N ALA A 141 16.55 -3.89 -12.80
CA ALA A 141 16.15 -5.02 -13.63
C ALA A 141 15.01 -4.68 -14.62
N VAL A 142 14.10 -3.78 -14.24
CA VAL A 142 13.02 -3.31 -15.11
C VAL A 142 13.52 -2.27 -16.12
N LEU A 143 14.42 -1.37 -15.70
CA LEU A 143 14.95 -0.33 -16.58
C LEU A 143 16.04 -0.83 -17.54
N SER A 144 16.74 -1.93 -17.22
CA SER A 144 17.64 -2.62 -18.15
C SER A 144 16.90 -3.29 -19.30
N GLY A 145 15.59 -3.55 -19.13
CA GLY A 145 14.76 -4.30 -20.08
C GLY A 145 14.81 -5.82 -19.90
N ASP A 146 15.48 -6.32 -18.85
CA ASP A 146 15.52 -7.76 -18.54
C ASP A 146 14.15 -8.30 -18.10
N PHE A 147 13.32 -7.44 -17.49
CA PHE A 147 11.98 -7.74 -16.99
C PHE A 147 10.99 -6.63 -17.33
N THR A 148 9.70 -6.96 -17.52
CA THR A 148 8.66 -5.91 -17.69
C THR A 148 8.38 -5.23 -16.38
N ASN A 149 8.28 -6.04 -15.32
CA ASN A 149 7.87 -5.59 -14.01
C ASN A 149 8.45 -6.50 -12.91
N ALA A 150 8.40 -6.02 -11.67
CA ALA A 150 8.92 -6.74 -10.53
C ALA A 150 8.05 -6.57 -9.28
N PHE A 151 8.00 -7.61 -8.43
CA PHE A 151 7.42 -7.55 -7.08
C PHE A 151 8.51 -7.88 -6.04
N CYS A 152 8.67 -7.00 -5.07
CA CYS A 152 9.59 -7.16 -3.94
C CYS A 152 8.81 -7.64 -2.72
N ALA A 153 8.86 -8.96 -2.45
CA ALA A 153 8.32 -9.56 -1.24
C ALA A 153 9.34 -9.39 -0.10
N VAL A 154 9.34 -8.20 0.51
CA VAL A 154 10.33 -7.80 1.52
C VAL A 154 9.67 -7.26 2.79
N ARG A 155 10.47 -7.18 3.85
CA ARG A 155 10.13 -6.48 5.10
C ARG A 155 11.42 -6.07 5.83
N PRO A 156 11.42 -5.00 6.65
CA PRO A 156 10.28 -4.17 7.07
C PRO A 156 9.68 -3.31 5.93
N PRO A 157 8.43 -2.81 6.09
CA PRO A 157 7.82 -1.87 5.15
C PRO A 157 8.56 -0.52 5.14
N GLY A 158 8.16 0.40 4.27
CA GLY A 158 8.85 1.66 4.04
C GLY A 158 8.00 2.93 3.95
N HIS A 159 6.75 2.87 3.50
CA HIS A 159 6.03 4.09 3.08
C HIS A 159 5.79 5.15 4.19
N HIS A 160 5.82 4.78 5.47
CA HIS A 160 5.73 5.71 6.60
C HIS A 160 7.07 6.37 6.98
N ALA A 161 8.21 5.81 6.56
CA ALA A 161 9.51 6.38 6.89
C ALA A 161 9.68 7.73 6.19
N GLU A 162 9.67 8.79 6.99
CA GLU A 162 9.87 10.15 6.51
C GLU A 162 11.34 10.40 6.16
N PRO A 163 11.66 11.47 5.42
CA PRO A 163 13.06 11.82 5.14
C PRO A 163 13.92 11.96 6.40
N PHE A 164 13.33 12.30 7.54
CA PHE A 164 14.05 12.58 8.79
C PHE A 164 13.61 11.71 9.98
N LYS A 165 12.73 10.72 9.80
CA LYS A 165 12.15 9.95 10.91
C LYS A 165 11.69 8.55 10.48
N ALA A 166 11.93 7.55 11.33
CA ALA A 166 11.32 6.23 11.25
C ALA A 166 10.01 6.20 12.08
N MET A 167 8.98 5.52 11.57
CA MET A 167 7.67 5.36 12.22
C MET A 167 6.80 4.34 11.48
N GLY A 168 5.72 3.85 12.09
CA GLY A 168 4.76 2.97 11.43
C GLY A 168 5.43 1.72 10.87
N PHE A 169 6.30 1.07 11.66
CA PHE A 169 7.11 -0.09 11.28
C PHE A 169 8.23 0.18 10.27
N CYS A 170 8.33 1.41 9.74
CA CYS A 170 9.18 1.75 8.61
C CYS A 170 10.46 2.47 9.08
N TYR A 171 11.63 1.93 8.69
CA TYR A 171 12.94 2.55 8.99
C TYR A 171 13.50 3.35 7.81
N PHE A 172 13.38 2.80 6.62
CA PHE A 172 13.77 3.40 5.35
C PHE A 172 12.62 3.23 4.36
N ASN A 173 12.39 4.24 3.52
CA ASN A 173 11.31 4.24 2.56
C ASN A 173 11.74 3.46 1.31
N ASN A 174 11.46 2.16 1.27
CA ASN A 174 11.92 1.25 0.22
C ASN A 174 11.56 1.78 -1.19
N VAL A 175 10.29 2.12 -1.40
CA VAL A 175 9.77 2.62 -2.68
C VAL A 175 10.32 4.01 -3.00
N GLY A 176 10.37 4.91 -2.02
CA GLY A 176 10.91 6.26 -2.19
C GLY A 176 12.40 6.28 -2.52
N VAL A 177 13.20 5.44 -1.85
CA VAL A 177 14.63 5.27 -2.16
C VAL A 177 14.82 4.72 -3.57
N ALA A 178 14.01 3.75 -3.99
CA ALA A 178 14.04 3.20 -5.34
C ALA A 178 13.62 4.25 -6.40
N ALA A 179 12.63 5.10 -6.10
CA ALA A 179 12.24 6.22 -6.96
C ALA A 179 13.40 7.19 -7.18
N MET A 180 14.05 7.61 -6.10
CA MET A 180 15.19 8.51 -6.17
C MET A 180 16.42 7.83 -6.81
N HIS A 181 16.53 6.52 -6.72
CA HIS A 181 17.53 5.76 -7.48
C HIS A 181 17.26 5.82 -8.98
N ALA A 182 16.01 5.62 -9.41
CA ALA A 182 15.61 5.73 -10.81
C ALA A 182 15.91 7.14 -11.37
N VAL A 183 15.64 8.19 -10.59
CA VAL A 183 15.99 9.57 -10.97
C VAL A 183 17.51 9.75 -11.08
N ALA A 184 18.25 9.38 -10.03
CA ALA A 184 19.67 9.69 -9.95
C ALA A 184 20.58 8.84 -10.84
N GLN A 185 20.25 7.56 -11.09
CA GLN A 185 21.09 6.64 -11.86
C GLN A 185 20.60 6.41 -13.27
N HIS A 186 19.28 6.40 -13.46
CA HIS A 186 18.67 6.14 -14.77
C HIS A 186 18.15 7.41 -15.45
N GLY A 187 18.28 8.57 -14.80
CA GLY A 187 17.95 9.88 -15.39
C GLY A 187 16.45 10.08 -15.63
N LEU A 188 15.60 9.34 -14.92
CA LEU A 188 14.14 9.52 -15.03
C LEU A 188 13.75 10.89 -14.48
N THR A 189 12.84 11.55 -15.20
CA THR A 189 12.31 12.88 -14.84
C THR A 189 10.88 12.82 -14.34
N ARG A 190 10.22 11.66 -14.44
CA ARG A 190 8.83 11.42 -14.03
C ARG A 190 8.68 9.99 -13.53
N VAL A 191 8.60 9.82 -12.22
CA VAL A 191 8.35 8.53 -11.54
C VAL A 191 7.06 8.67 -10.73
N ALA A 192 6.06 7.85 -11.04
CA ALA A 192 4.82 7.82 -10.27
C ALA A 192 4.92 6.76 -9.18
N ILE A 193 4.53 7.09 -7.96
CA ILE A 193 4.36 6.16 -6.85
C ILE A 193 2.86 6.08 -6.56
N VAL A 194 2.27 4.91 -6.76
CA VAL A 194 0.87 4.63 -6.42
C VAL A 194 0.85 3.77 -5.17
N ASP A 195 0.20 4.27 -4.13
CA ASP A 195 0.14 3.66 -2.81
C ASP A 195 -1.30 3.26 -2.49
N PHE A 196 -1.53 1.95 -2.45
CA PHE A 196 -2.83 1.38 -2.12
C PHE A 196 -2.84 0.68 -0.75
N ASP A 197 -1.77 0.81 0.04
CA ASP A 197 -1.81 0.46 1.46
C ASP A 197 -2.94 1.22 2.15
N VAL A 198 -3.61 0.59 3.12
CA VAL A 198 -4.74 1.22 3.78
C VAL A 198 -4.35 2.46 4.57
N HIS A 199 -3.09 2.57 4.99
CA HIS A 199 -2.54 3.72 5.68
C HIS A 199 -1.93 4.71 4.69
N HIS A 200 -2.08 6.00 4.98
CA HIS A 200 -1.41 7.01 4.18
C HIS A 200 0.12 6.93 4.34
N GLY A 201 0.83 6.72 3.23
CA GLY A 201 2.30 6.75 3.14
C GLY A 201 2.89 8.16 3.28
N ASN A 202 2.73 8.75 4.46
CA ASN A 202 3.16 10.10 4.80
C ASN A 202 4.64 10.38 4.51
N GLY A 203 5.50 9.37 4.65
CA GLY A 203 6.92 9.49 4.33
C GLY A 203 7.15 9.75 2.85
N THR A 204 6.48 8.97 2.01
CA THR A 204 6.51 9.10 0.55
C THR A 204 5.95 10.45 0.11
N GLN A 205 4.80 10.85 0.66
CA GLN A 205 4.22 12.16 0.38
C GLN A 205 5.18 13.31 0.70
N THR A 206 5.81 13.27 1.88
CA THR A 206 6.72 14.34 2.34
C THR A 206 7.85 14.57 1.34
N LYS A 207 8.39 13.51 0.74
CA LYS A 207 9.40 13.64 -0.31
C LYS A 207 8.81 14.15 -1.62
N ALA A 208 7.69 13.57 -2.08
CA ALA A 208 7.07 13.94 -3.35
C ALA A 208 6.65 15.42 -3.39
N ALA A 209 6.17 15.97 -2.28
CA ALA A 209 5.77 17.38 -2.17
C ALA A 209 6.89 18.38 -2.49
N THR A 210 8.16 17.94 -2.44
CA THR A 210 9.34 18.79 -2.70
C THR A 210 10.21 18.28 -3.86
N THR A 211 9.78 17.23 -4.57
CA THR A 211 10.57 16.58 -5.63
C THR A 211 9.77 16.55 -6.93
N PRO A 212 10.06 17.44 -7.90
CA PRO A 212 9.25 17.59 -9.10
C PRO A 212 9.27 16.37 -10.02
N GLU A 213 10.29 15.51 -9.90
CA GLU A 213 10.38 14.26 -10.64
C GLU A 213 9.38 13.19 -10.14
N LEU A 214 8.74 13.42 -9.00
CA LEU A 214 7.83 12.46 -8.39
C LEU A 214 6.36 12.89 -8.53
N LEU A 215 5.50 11.91 -8.71
CA LEU A 215 4.08 11.99 -8.39
C LEU A 215 3.79 10.94 -7.31
N TYR A 216 3.16 11.34 -6.21
CA TYR A 216 2.60 10.42 -5.22
C TYR A 216 1.08 10.43 -5.30
N VAL A 217 0.47 9.26 -5.48
CA VAL A 217 -0.98 9.08 -5.46
C VAL A 217 -1.32 8.01 -4.43
N SER A 218 -2.21 8.31 -3.49
CA SER A 218 -2.58 7.38 -2.43
C SER A 218 -4.08 7.23 -2.26
N THR A 219 -4.54 5.99 -2.14
CA THR A 219 -5.85 5.64 -1.59
C THR A 219 -5.65 5.10 -0.18
N HIS A 220 -6.31 5.66 0.82
CA HIS A 220 -6.12 5.24 2.22
C HIS A 220 -7.37 5.49 3.05
N GLN A 221 -7.53 4.73 4.14
CA GLN A 221 -8.60 4.96 5.10
C GLN A 221 -8.35 6.29 5.86
N ALA A 222 -9.38 7.13 5.98
CA ALA A 222 -9.32 8.38 6.70
C ALA A 222 -10.69 8.77 7.31
N PRO A 223 -10.72 9.41 8.50
CA PRO A 223 -9.58 9.67 9.38
C PRO A 223 -9.08 8.37 10.04
N PHE A 224 -7.79 8.08 9.91
CA PHE A 224 -7.15 6.88 10.45
C PHE A 224 -5.65 7.15 10.67
N PHE A 225 -4.90 6.24 11.31
CA PHE A 225 -3.45 6.39 11.40
C PHE A 225 -2.85 6.57 9.98
N PRO A 226 -1.91 7.50 9.75
CA PRO A 226 -1.21 8.37 10.72
C PRO A 226 -1.84 9.78 10.90
N HIS A 227 -3.12 9.94 10.56
CA HIS A 227 -3.89 11.20 10.63
C HIS A 227 -3.37 12.31 9.70
N THR A 228 -2.82 11.91 8.54
CA THR A 228 -2.40 12.80 7.45
C THR A 228 -3.04 12.32 6.13
N GLY A 229 -2.68 12.90 4.98
CA GLY A 229 -3.22 12.47 3.68
C GLY A 229 -4.54 13.15 3.35
N HIS A 230 -4.74 14.39 3.82
CA HIS A 230 -5.98 15.08 3.54
C HIS A 230 -6.07 15.49 2.07
N ALA A 231 -7.25 15.42 1.47
CA ALA A 231 -7.48 15.89 0.10
C ALA A 231 -7.17 17.39 -0.09
N ALA A 232 -7.12 18.18 0.99
CA ALA A 232 -6.71 19.59 0.96
C ALA A 232 -5.20 19.77 0.70
N GLU A 233 -4.40 18.70 0.84
CA GLU A 233 -2.96 18.68 0.54
C GLU A 233 -2.67 18.36 -0.93
N ASN A 234 -3.72 18.09 -1.74
CA ASN A 234 -3.56 17.73 -3.15
C ASN A 234 -2.92 18.86 -3.95
N SER A 235 -2.00 18.46 -4.84
CA SER A 235 -1.20 19.33 -5.70
C SER A 235 -0.87 18.61 -7.01
N ALA A 236 0.02 19.17 -7.84
CA ALA A 236 0.48 18.52 -9.06
C ALA A 236 1.36 17.27 -8.81
N HIS A 237 1.96 17.14 -7.61
CA HIS A 237 2.91 16.07 -7.25
C HIS A 237 2.40 15.16 -6.13
N VAL A 238 1.27 15.51 -5.51
CA VAL A 238 0.66 14.78 -4.39
C VAL A 238 -0.84 14.70 -4.64
N TRP A 239 -1.40 13.50 -4.63
CA TRP A 239 -2.83 13.30 -4.81
C TRP A 239 -3.38 12.25 -3.83
N ASN A 240 -4.08 12.74 -2.82
CA ASN A 240 -4.72 11.91 -1.81
C ASN A 240 -6.17 11.65 -2.14
N VAL A 241 -6.57 10.39 -2.00
CA VAL A 241 -7.94 9.89 -2.13
C VAL A 241 -8.34 9.26 -0.78
N PRO A 242 -8.68 10.08 0.22
CA PRO A 242 -9.10 9.58 1.53
C PRO A 242 -10.45 8.85 1.44
N MET A 243 -10.52 7.67 2.04
CA MET A 243 -11.68 6.77 2.00
C MET A 243 -12.22 6.49 3.40
N ALA A 244 -13.54 6.41 3.55
CA ALA A 244 -14.15 6.14 4.85
C ALA A 244 -13.92 4.67 5.26
N ALA A 245 -13.89 4.40 6.56
CA ALA A 245 -14.03 3.05 7.10
C ALA A 245 -15.26 2.35 6.49
N GLY A 246 -15.13 1.06 6.18
CA GLY A 246 -16.19 0.27 5.54
C GLY A 246 -16.34 0.49 4.02
N THR A 247 -15.43 1.23 3.37
CA THR A 247 -15.47 1.40 1.90
C THR A 247 -15.37 0.05 1.21
N SER A 248 -16.36 -0.25 0.37
CA SER A 248 -16.48 -1.50 -0.40
C SER A 248 -15.73 -1.43 -1.73
N SER A 249 -15.57 -2.60 -2.37
CA SER A 249 -15.07 -2.75 -3.74
C SER A 249 -15.69 -1.73 -4.71
N TYR A 250 -17.02 -1.57 -4.69
CA TYR A 250 -17.70 -0.63 -5.58
C TYR A 250 -17.19 0.81 -5.39
N ALA A 251 -17.20 1.33 -4.16
CA ALA A 251 -16.78 2.70 -3.91
C ALA A 251 -15.29 2.92 -4.17
N PHE A 252 -14.45 1.93 -3.84
CA PHE A 252 -13.01 1.94 -4.11
C PHE A 252 -12.71 2.00 -5.61
N ARG A 253 -13.27 1.08 -6.40
CA ARG A 253 -13.00 0.97 -7.84
C ARG A 253 -13.38 2.25 -8.59
N HIS A 254 -14.54 2.82 -8.27
CA HIS A 254 -14.98 4.10 -8.86
C HIS A 254 -14.03 5.24 -8.48
N ALA A 255 -13.64 5.36 -7.21
CA ALA A 255 -12.67 6.37 -6.78
C ALA A 255 -11.30 6.17 -7.46
N PHE A 256 -10.85 4.93 -7.66
CA PHE A 256 -9.60 4.63 -8.35
C PHE A 256 -9.64 5.12 -9.81
N VAL A 257 -10.67 4.77 -10.57
CA VAL A 257 -10.82 5.20 -11.97
C VAL A 257 -10.99 6.72 -12.08
N ASP A 258 -11.79 7.33 -11.21
CA ASP A 258 -12.15 8.75 -11.33
C ASP A 258 -11.07 9.69 -10.78
N GLN A 259 -10.26 9.22 -9.82
CA GLN A 259 -9.32 10.09 -9.09
C GLN A 259 -7.86 9.65 -9.20
N VAL A 260 -7.54 8.35 -9.33
CA VAL A 260 -6.15 7.88 -9.40
C VAL A 260 -5.65 7.89 -10.85
N GLU A 261 -6.34 7.19 -11.74
CA GLU A 261 -5.89 7.02 -13.13
C GLU A 261 -5.67 8.32 -13.89
N PRO A 262 -6.53 9.36 -13.77
CA PRO A 262 -6.33 10.61 -14.49
C PRO A 262 -5.05 11.32 -14.08
N GLN A 263 -4.65 11.21 -12.80
CA GLN A 263 -3.44 11.85 -12.28
C GLN A 263 -2.19 11.15 -12.81
N VAL A 264 -2.17 9.81 -12.75
CA VAL A 264 -1.07 9.02 -13.32
C VAL A 264 -0.94 9.28 -14.82
N ARG A 265 -2.05 9.29 -15.56
CA ARG A 265 -2.05 9.55 -17.01
C ARG A 265 -1.61 10.98 -17.34
N ALA A 266 -2.07 11.98 -16.60
CA ALA A 266 -1.67 13.37 -16.79
C ALA A 266 -0.18 13.60 -16.52
N PHE A 267 0.38 12.88 -15.54
CA PHE A 267 1.80 12.95 -15.22
C PHE A 267 2.68 12.21 -16.24
N ALA A 268 2.14 11.26 -17.01
CA ALA A 268 2.86 10.49 -18.02
C ALA A 268 4.21 9.95 -17.51
N PRO A 269 4.19 9.10 -16.46
CA PRO A 269 5.40 8.58 -15.83
C PRO A 269 6.26 7.77 -16.81
N GLN A 270 7.55 7.68 -16.51
CA GLN A 270 8.52 6.82 -17.19
C GLN A 270 8.72 5.49 -16.44
N LEU A 271 8.23 5.40 -15.20
CA LEU A 271 8.20 4.23 -14.33
C LEU A 271 7.06 4.41 -13.33
N ILE A 272 6.29 3.35 -13.09
CA ILE A 272 5.33 3.28 -11.99
C ILE A 272 5.92 2.42 -10.88
N LEU A 273 5.94 2.96 -9.67
CA LEU A 273 6.26 2.23 -8.46
C LEU A 273 4.99 2.03 -7.64
N ILE A 274 4.86 0.88 -6.97
CA ILE A 274 3.69 0.56 -6.16
C ILE A 274 4.11 0.27 -4.72
N SER A 275 3.59 1.06 -3.78
CA SER A 275 3.57 0.70 -2.36
C SER A 275 2.41 -0.26 -2.15
N ALA A 276 2.73 -1.56 -2.14
CA ALA A 276 1.76 -2.64 -2.20
C ALA A 276 1.43 -3.18 -0.81
N GLY A 277 0.58 -2.46 -0.08
CA GLY A 277 -0.03 -2.91 1.17
C GLY A 277 -1.34 -3.66 0.94
N PHE A 278 -1.55 -4.76 1.66
CA PHE A 278 -2.74 -5.60 1.49
C PHE A 278 -3.69 -5.57 2.70
N ASP A 279 -3.55 -4.58 3.56
CA ASP A 279 -4.34 -4.35 4.78
C ASP A 279 -5.67 -3.62 4.54
N ALA A 280 -5.95 -3.18 3.31
CA ALA A 280 -7.31 -2.74 2.93
C ALA A 280 -8.29 -3.92 2.74
N HIS A 281 -7.81 -5.16 2.84
CA HIS A 281 -8.62 -6.37 2.73
C HIS A 281 -9.59 -6.51 3.91
N GLU A 282 -10.81 -7.01 3.67
CA GLU A 282 -11.89 -7.08 4.68
C GLU A 282 -11.57 -7.92 5.93
N ASP A 283 -10.71 -8.93 5.77
CA ASP A 283 -10.19 -9.82 6.82
C ASP A 283 -9.05 -9.19 7.66
N ASP A 284 -8.47 -8.06 7.24
CA ASP A 284 -7.32 -7.47 7.94
C ASP A 284 -7.72 -6.95 9.33
N PRO A 285 -6.96 -7.27 10.40
CA PRO A 285 -7.33 -6.87 11.75
C PRO A 285 -7.05 -5.40 12.06
N LEU A 286 -6.28 -4.69 11.23
CA LEU A 286 -5.82 -3.33 11.54
C LEU A 286 -6.62 -2.23 10.86
N ALA A 287 -7.49 -2.54 9.90
CA ALA A 287 -8.28 -1.56 9.16
C ALA A 287 -9.73 -2.02 8.97
N GLU A 288 -10.57 -1.14 8.41
CA GLU A 288 -12.01 -1.34 8.31
C GLU A 288 -12.52 -1.31 6.86
N MET A 289 -11.62 -1.15 5.89
CA MET A 289 -11.92 -1.29 4.47
C MET A 289 -12.51 -2.68 4.15
N LYS A 290 -13.28 -2.77 3.06
CA LYS A 290 -13.98 -3.99 2.64
C LYS A 290 -13.56 -4.41 1.24
N LEU A 291 -12.26 -4.42 0.99
CA LEU A 291 -11.71 -4.93 -0.27
C LEU A 291 -11.51 -6.44 -0.20
N THR A 292 -11.55 -7.07 -1.36
CA THR A 292 -11.34 -8.50 -1.55
C THR A 292 -10.02 -8.75 -2.31
N ASP A 293 -9.52 -9.99 -2.34
CA ASP A 293 -8.35 -10.33 -3.14
C ASP A 293 -8.54 -10.05 -4.65
N GLU A 294 -9.78 -10.09 -5.16
CA GLU A 294 -10.10 -9.66 -6.52
C GLU A 294 -9.94 -8.16 -6.76
N ASP A 295 -10.11 -7.32 -5.73
CA ASP A 295 -9.87 -5.87 -5.88
C ASP A 295 -8.38 -5.57 -6.09
N PHE A 296 -7.49 -6.32 -5.43
CA PHE A 296 -6.04 -6.20 -5.62
C PHE A 296 -5.60 -6.69 -7.00
N TYR A 297 -6.19 -7.78 -7.51
CA TYR A 297 -6.02 -8.17 -8.93
C TYR A 297 -6.47 -7.05 -9.87
N TRP A 298 -7.70 -6.57 -9.68
CA TRP A 298 -8.33 -5.55 -10.52
C TRP A 298 -7.51 -4.25 -10.57
N MET A 299 -7.13 -3.69 -9.42
CA MET A 299 -6.39 -2.42 -9.38
C MET A 299 -4.98 -2.56 -9.95
N THR A 300 -4.35 -3.73 -9.76
CA THR A 300 -3.02 -4.01 -10.34
C THR A 300 -3.11 -4.14 -11.86
N GLN A 301 -4.15 -4.79 -12.39
CA GLN A 301 -4.42 -4.83 -13.84
C GLN A 301 -4.68 -3.44 -14.42
N ARG A 302 -5.40 -2.57 -13.70
CA ARG A 302 -5.57 -1.16 -14.12
C ARG A 302 -4.21 -0.46 -14.21
N LEU A 303 -3.32 -0.69 -13.25
CA LEU A 303 -1.98 -0.10 -13.22
C LEU A 303 -1.05 -0.65 -14.32
N THR A 304 -1.12 -1.94 -14.65
CA THR A 304 -0.34 -2.50 -15.78
C THR A 304 -0.77 -1.87 -17.11
N ILE A 305 -2.07 -1.61 -17.30
CA ILE A 305 -2.57 -0.89 -18.48
C ILE A 305 -2.04 0.54 -18.51
N LEU A 306 -2.11 1.28 -17.39
CA LEU A 306 -1.52 2.61 -17.30
C LEU A 306 -0.01 2.61 -17.58
N ALA A 307 0.70 1.58 -17.11
CA ALA A 307 2.12 1.42 -17.38
C ALA A 307 2.39 1.20 -18.87
N TRP A 308 1.56 0.45 -19.61
CA TRP A 308 1.67 0.33 -21.06
C TRP A 308 1.26 1.60 -21.82
N GLU A 309 0.35 2.40 -21.27
CA GLU A 309 0.00 3.71 -21.82
C GLU A 309 1.15 4.73 -21.66
N CYS A 310 1.88 4.68 -20.54
CA CYS A 310 2.82 5.75 -20.15
C CYS A 310 4.30 5.36 -20.24
N CYS A 311 4.65 4.12 -19.89
CA CYS A 311 6.02 3.69 -19.63
C CYS A 311 6.34 2.25 -20.06
N ASP A 312 5.78 1.78 -21.18
CA ASP A 312 6.10 0.47 -21.78
C ASP A 312 5.96 -0.71 -20.79
N GLY A 313 4.97 -0.66 -19.91
CA GLY A 313 4.68 -1.72 -18.94
C GLY A 313 5.55 -1.71 -17.67
N ARG A 314 6.49 -0.76 -17.56
CA ARG A 314 7.46 -0.70 -16.45
C ARG A 314 6.80 -0.45 -15.10
N ILE A 315 6.79 -1.48 -14.25
CA ILE A 315 6.29 -1.45 -12.87
C ILE A 315 7.28 -2.09 -11.90
N VAL A 316 7.50 -1.49 -10.73
CA VAL A 316 8.09 -2.19 -9.59
C VAL A 316 7.21 -1.99 -8.36
N SER A 317 6.73 -3.09 -7.78
CA SER A 317 5.96 -3.07 -6.54
C SER A 317 6.78 -3.59 -5.37
N SER A 318 6.53 -3.07 -4.17
CA SER A 318 7.16 -3.53 -2.93
C SER A 318 6.09 -3.76 -1.87
N LEU A 319 6.18 -4.89 -1.17
CA LEU A 319 5.28 -5.21 -0.06
C LEU A 319 5.39 -4.16 1.04
N GLU A 320 4.24 -3.63 1.49
CA GLU A 320 4.11 -2.71 2.62
C GLU A 320 3.36 -3.40 3.78
N GLY A 321 2.11 -3.02 4.09
CA GLY A 321 1.23 -3.58 5.10
C GLY A 321 0.47 -4.85 4.69
N GLY A 322 -0.49 -5.27 5.53
CA GLY A 322 -1.25 -6.52 5.41
C GLY A 322 -0.84 -7.54 6.49
N TYR A 323 -1.75 -7.84 7.41
CA TYR A 323 -1.46 -8.50 8.69
C TYR A 323 -2.33 -9.74 8.94
N HIS A 324 -3.43 -9.90 8.20
CA HIS A 324 -4.14 -11.18 8.13
C HIS A 324 -3.44 -12.15 7.16
N LEU A 325 -2.61 -13.06 7.69
CA LEU A 325 -1.71 -13.91 6.89
C LEU A 325 -2.35 -14.64 5.70
N ARG A 326 -3.56 -15.18 5.88
CA ARG A 326 -4.26 -15.88 4.78
C ARG A 326 -4.76 -14.93 3.70
N ALA A 327 -5.23 -13.75 4.09
CA ALA A 327 -5.67 -12.74 3.13
C ALA A 327 -4.46 -12.14 2.41
N LEU A 328 -3.40 -11.82 3.15
CA LEU A 328 -2.12 -11.35 2.61
C LEU A 328 -1.59 -12.29 1.52
N ALA A 329 -1.55 -13.61 1.79
CA ALA A 329 -1.10 -14.60 0.81
C ALA A 329 -1.95 -14.57 -0.48
N ARG A 330 -3.29 -14.58 -0.36
CA ARG A 330 -4.20 -14.50 -1.51
C ARG A 330 -4.03 -13.18 -2.27
N CYS A 331 -3.96 -12.04 -1.57
CA CYS A 331 -3.84 -10.74 -2.21
C CYS A 331 -2.50 -10.58 -2.95
N ALA A 332 -1.41 -11.06 -2.37
CA ALA A 332 -0.10 -11.06 -3.03
C ALA A 332 -0.10 -11.98 -4.27
N GLU A 333 -0.73 -13.15 -4.20
CA GLU A 333 -0.92 -14.03 -5.37
C GLU A 333 -1.71 -13.32 -6.47
N ARG A 334 -2.85 -12.71 -6.13
CA ARG A 334 -3.69 -11.96 -7.07
C ARG A 334 -2.95 -10.74 -7.66
N HIS A 335 -2.16 -10.02 -6.88
CA HIS A 335 -1.30 -8.93 -7.35
C HIS A 335 -0.24 -9.43 -8.34
N VAL A 336 0.48 -10.50 -8.01
CA VAL A 336 1.52 -11.08 -8.89
C VAL A 336 0.91 -11.68 -10.15
N GLN A 337 -0.26 -12.33 -10.07
CA GLN A 337 -1.00 -12.79 -11.24
C GLN A 337 -1.26 -11.63 -12.21
N ALA A 338 -1.76 -10.49 -11.70
CA ALA A 338 -2.01 -9.31 -12.52
C ALA A 338 -0.73 -8.74 -13.16
N LEU A 339 0.41 -8.77 -12.46
CA LEU A 339 1.70 -8.38 -13.02
C LEU A 339 2.15 -9.32 -14.15
N ILE A 340 1.97 -10.64 -13.97
CA ILE A 340 2.29 -11.66 -14.98
C ILE A 340 1.43 -11.46 -16.22
N ASP A 341 0.11 -11.33 -16.04
CA ASP A 341 -0.83 -11.09 -17.13
C ASP A 341 -0.55 -9.76 -17.84
N GLY A 342 -0.04 -8.77 -17.10
CA GLY A 342 0.37 -7.46 -17.60
C GLY A 342 1.71 -7.43 -18.33
N THR A 343 2.43 -8.54 -18.44
CA THR A 343 3.72 -8.59 -19.16
C THR A 343 3.59 -8.47 -20.68
N ASP A 344 2.42 -8.80 -21.25
CA ASP A 344 2.15 -8.74 -22.68
C ASP A 344 1.01 -7.77 -23.01
N ARG A 345 1.36 -6.69 -23.72
CA ARG A 345 0.40 -5.68 -24.16
C ARG A 345 -0.75 -6.27 -24.99
N ALA A 346 -0.51 -7.31 -25.78
CA ALA A 346 -1.53 -7.92 -26.62
C ALA A 346 -2.62 -8.63 -25.80
N VAL A 347 -2.23 -9.24 -24.67
CA VAL A 347 -3.16 -9.91 -23.73
C VAL A 347 -4.02 -8.88 -22.99
N LEU A 348 -3.46 -7.70 -22.71
CA LEU A 348 -4.17 -6.66 -21.97
C LEU A 348 -5.34 -6.03 -22.75
N VAL A 349 -5.25 -5.94 -24.08
CA VAL A 349 -6.34 -5.36 -24.90
C VAL A 349 -7.64 -6.13 -24.73
N ASP A 350 -7.57 -7.45 -24.59
CA ASP A 350 -8.74 -8.30 -24.34
C ASP A 350 -9.19 -8.23 -22.87
N ALA A 351 -8.25 -8.12 -21.93
CA ALA A 351 -8.53 -7.99 -20.49
C ALA A 351 -9.27 -6.68 -20.13
N MET A 352 -9.12 -5.61 -20.93
CA MET A 352 -9.79 -4.31 -20.70
C MET A 352 -11.32 -4.42 -20.64
N GLN A 353 -11.93 -5.40 -21.31
CA GLN A 353 -13.39 -5.61 -21.25
C GLN A 353 -13.85 -6.10 -19.88
N GLY A 354 -13.02 -6.86 -19.15
CA GLY A 354 -13.32 -7.38 -17.81
C GLY A 354 -13.04 -6.41 -16.67
N LEU A 355 -12.44 -5.25 -16.96
CA LEU A 355 -12.13 -4.21 -15.97
C LEU A 355 -13.19 -3.11 -15.90
N SER A 356 -14.33 -3.28 -16.59
CA SER A 356 -15.45 -2.34 -16.53
C SER A 356 -15.89 -2.14 -15.09
N LEU A 357 -16.12 -0.89 -14.71
CA LEU A 357 -16.73 -0.58 -13.43
C LEU A 357 -18.12 -1.21 -13.37
N ASP A 358 -18.43 -1.84 -12.23
CA ASP A 358 -19.77 -2.30 -11.96
C ASP A 358 -20.75 -1.12 -12.12
N PRO A 359 -21.89 -1.33 -12.81
CA PRO A 359 -22.87 -0.29 -12.96
C PRO A 359 -23.35 0.17 -11.57
N PRO A 360 -23.72 1.46 -11.42
CA PRO A 360 -24.19 1.96 -10.14
C PRO A 360 -25.29 1.10 -9.55
N VAL A 361 -25.09 0.66 -8.30
CA VAL A 361 -26.12 -0.09 -7.58
C VAL A 361 -27.35 0.81 -7.45
N ARG A 362 -28.41 0.44 -8.19
CA ARG A 362 -29.70 1.10 -8.13
C ARG A 362 -30.47 0.50 -6.97
N THR A 363 -30.97 1.36 -6.08
CA THR A 363 -31.83 0.93 -4.98
C THR A 363 -33.14 1.71 -4.99
N ASN A 364 -34.19 1.10 -4.44
CA ASN A 364 -35.42 1.82 -4.12
C ASN A 364 -35.27 2.35 -2.69
N LEU A 365 -35.32 3.67 -2.54
CA LEU A 365 -35.26 4.28 -1.21
C LEU A 365 -36.60 4.80 -0.78
N ARG A 366 -37.02 4.44 0.43
CA ARG A 366 -38.14 5.04 1.13
C ARG A 366 -37.64 6.03 2.19
N LEU A 367 -37.81 7.32 1.92
CA LEU A 367 -37.52 8.42 2.84
C LEU A 367 -38.79 8.83 3.58
N VAL A 368 -38.77 8.74 4.90
CA VAL A 368 -39.87 9.22 5.77
C VAL A 368 -39.41 10.50 6.48
N LEU A 369 -39.98 11.63 6.07
CA LEU A 369 -39.76 12.94 6.66
C LEU A 369 -40.79 13.15 7.78
N ALA A 370 -40.32 13.31 9.02
CA ALA A 370 -41.17 13.70 10.13
C ALA A 370 -41.01 15.19 10.43
N LYS A 371 -42.12 15.93 10.48
CA LYS A 371 -42.17 17.28 11.03
C LYS A 371 -43.41 17.41 11.89
N ASP A 372 -43.21 17.65 13.19
CA ASP A 372 -44.28 17.65 14.20
C ASP A 372 -45.07 16.31 14.20
N LYS A 373 -46.41 16.35 14.08
CA LYS A 373 -47.27 15.16 13.96
C LYS A 373 -47.49 14.69 12.51
N THR A 374 -46.81 15.29 11.54
CA THR A 374 -47.00 14.98 10.11
C THR A 374 -45.84 14.17 9.55
N LEU A 375 -46.17 13.08 8.86
CA LEU A 375 -45.22 12.22 8.16
C LEU A 375 -45.41 12.38 6.64
N LYS A 376 -44.31 12.61 5.91
CA LYS A 376 -44.28 12.58 4.45
C LYS A 376 -43.34 11.48 3.98
N THR A 377 -43.85 10.54 3.19
CA THR A 377 -43.04 9.49 2.56
C THR A 377 -42.68 9.90 1.14
N LEU A 378 -41.40 9.78 0.78
CA LEU A 378 -40.88 9.93 -0.57
C LEU A 378 -40.31 8.57 -0.98
N LEU A 379 -40.84 8.00 -2.06
CA LEU A 379 -40.28 6.81 -2.71
C LEU A 379 -39.42 7.28 -3.88
N LEU A 380 -38.14 6.93 -3.83
CA LEU A 380 -37.18 7.20 -4.88
C LEU A 380 -36.82 5.87 -5.52
N HIS A 381 -37.43 5.61 -6.69
CA HIS A 381 -37.21 4.38 -7.43
C HIS A 381 -35.92 4.45 -8.24
N GLU A 382 -35.20 3.33 -8.31
CA GLU A 382 -33.98 3.18 -9.10
C GLU A 382 -32.96 4.32 -8.90
N ILE A 383 -32.89 4.86 -7.68
CA ILE A 383 -31.99 5.97 -7.40
C ILE A 383 -30.61 5.41 -7.06
N THR A 384 -29.58 5.98 -7.68
CA THR A 384 -28.18 5.72 -7.30
C THR A 384 -27.90 6.43 -5.97
N ILE A 385 -26.99 5.89 -5.15
CA ILE A 385 -26.66 6.49 -3.85
C ILE A 385 -26.12 7.92 -3.99
N GLU A 386 -25.45 8.27 -5.10
CA GLU A 386 -25.03 9.64 -5.40
C GLU A 386 -26.19 10.60 -5.71
N LYS A 387 -27.12 10.19 -6.58
CA LYS A 387 -28.36 10.97 -6.81
C LYS A 387 -29.17 11.14 -5.54
N LEU A 388 -29.15 10.15 -4.64
CA LEU A 388 -29.73 10.28 -3.32
C LEU A 388 -29.02 11.37 -2.50
N ARG A 389 -27.68 11.37 -2.46
CA ARG A 389 -26.87 12.40 -1.78
C ARG A 389 -27.17 13.80 -2.32
N ALA A 390 -27.19 13.96 -3.64
CA ALA A 390 -27.49 15.24 -4.29
C ALA A 390 -28.93 15.68 -4.03
N ALA A 391 -29.89 14.76 -4.08
CA ALA A 391 -31.29 15.05 -3.79
C ALA A 391 -31.53 15.42 -2.32
N ALA A 392 -30.89 14.72 -1.36
CA ALA A 392 -30.98 15.04 0.06
C ALA A 392 -30.42 16.44 0.37
N LYS A 393 -29.27 16.79 -0.21
CA LYS A 393 -28.64 18.11 -0.03
C LYS A 393 -29.45 19.24 -0.67
N ALA A 394 -29.94 19.04 -1.89
CA ALA A 394 -30.64 20.07 -2.66
C ALA A 394 -32.12 20.24 -2.27
N LYS A 395 -32.85 19.15 -1.99
CA LYS A 395 -34.30 19.20 -1.70
C LYS A 395 -34.65 19.32 -0.21
N CYS A 396 -33.79 18.87 0.71
CA CYS A 396 -34.14 18.78 2.13
C CYS A 396 -33.54 19.87 3.03
N GLN A 397 -32.75 20.82 2.50
CA GLN A 397 -32.15 21.95 3.27
C GLN A 397 -31.58 21.53 4.63
N MET A 398 -30.83 20.42 4.64
CA MET A 398 -30.45 19.74 5.87
C MET A 398 -29.61 20.61 6.78
N LYS A 399 -30.02 20.71 8.05
CA LYS A 399 -29.26 21.43 9.10
C LYS A 399 -28.29 20.47 9.79
N SER A 400 -27.17 20.98 10.29
CA SER A 400 -26.10 20.21 10.95
C SER A 400 -26.51 19.40 12.19
N LYS A 401 -27.75 19.51 12.66
CA LYS A 401 -28.30 18.80 13.83
C LYS A 401 -29.30 17.68 13.49
N GLN A 402 -29.62 17.46 12.20
CA GLN A 402 -30.60 16.44 11.80
C GLN A 402 -29.96 15.05 11.75
N GLN A 403 -30.68 14.07 12.29
CA GLN A 403 -30.22 12.69 12.47
C GLN A 403 -31.04 11.74 11.59
N PHE A 404 -30.36 10.87 10.84
CA PHE A 404 -31.00 9.79 10.11
C PHE A 404 -31.11 8.55 11.00
N ARG A 405 -32.20 7.79 10.88
CA ARG A 405 -32.33 6.50 11.55
C ARG A 405 -32.85 5.44 10.59
N THR A 406 -32.37 4.21 10.73
CA THR A 406 -32.98 3.05 10.05
C THR A 406 -34.35 2.74 10.67
N ALA A 407 -35.14 1.87 10.02
CA ALA A 407 -36.40 1.38 10.59
C ALA A 407 -36.25 0.67 11.95
N HIS A 408 -35.05 0.21 12.28
CA HIS A 408 -34.72 -0.42 13.56
C HIS A 408 -34.19 0.58 14.61
N GLY A 409 -34.19 1.88 14.30
CA GLY A 409 -33.80 2.94 15.23
C GLY A 409 -32.30 3.25 15.28
N THR A 410 -31.49 2.53 14.50
CA THR A 410 -30.03 2.73 14.39
C THR A 410 -29.73 4.10 13.81
N LEU A 411 -28.92 4.89 14.51
CA LEU A 411 -28.48 6.21 14.06
C LEU A 411 -27.53 6.06 12.86
N VAL A 412 -27.92 6.63 11.72
CA VAL A 412 -27.07 6.77 10.55
C VAL A 412 -26.36 8.12 10.70
N ALA A 413 -25.16 8.07 11.25
CA ALA A 413 -24.43 9.24 11.75
C ALA A 413 -23.78 10.08 10.63
N ASP A 414 -23.53 9.49 9.46
CA ASP A 414 -22.88 10.17 8.34
C ASP A 414 -23.25 9.58 6.95
N THR A 415 -22.65 10.16 5.91
CA THR A 415 -22.84 9.83 4.49
C THR A 415 -22.23 8.50 4.04
N ALA A 416 -21.33 7.89 4.83
CA ALA A 416 -20.75 6.59 4.57
C ALA A 416 -21.69 5.48 5.07
N ALA A 417 -22.35 5.69 6.22
CA ALA A 417 -23.39 4.78 6.72
C ALA A 417 -24.62 4.68 5.80
N LEU A 418 -24.89 5.70 4.97
CA LEU A 418 -25.91 5.66 3.92
C LEU A 418 -25.56 4.72 2.75
N LEU A 419 -24.27 4.42 2.51
CA LEU A 419 -23.81 3.53 1.44
C LEU A 419 -23.95 2.04 1.79
N ALA A 420 -24.01 1.72 3.09
CA ALA A 420 -24.12 0.34 3.59
C ALA A 420 -25.57 -0.15 3.70
N LEU A 421 -26.54 0.65 3.24
CA LEU A 421 -27.95 0.30 3.31
C LEU A 421 -28.29 -0.77 2.26
N GLU A 422 -28.88 -1.87 2.71
CA GLU A 422 -29.42 -2.92 1.84
C GLU A 422 -30.59 -2.38 0.98
N ASN A 423 -30.91 -3.10 -0.09
CA ASN A 423 -32.07 -2.78 -0.93
C ASN A 423 -33.36 -2.68 -0.10
N ASP A 424 -34.23 -1.71 -0.43
CA ASP A 424 -35.50 -1.42 0.24
C ASP A 424 -35.40 -0.86 1.68
N SER A 425 -34.23 -0.32 2.04
CA SER A 425 -34.03 0.36 3.32
C SER A 425 -34.95 1.58 3.51
N THR A 426 -35.60 1.63 4.68
CA THR A 426 -36.42 2.79 5.11
C THR A 426 -35.62 3.67 6.06
N LEU A 427 -35.43 4.94 5.66
CA LEU A 427 -34.76 5.95 6.47
C LEU A 427 -35.76 6.95 7.04
N TYR A 428 -35.63 7.20 8.34
CA TYR A 428 -36.36 8.23 9.07
C TYR A 428 -35.46 9.44 9.27
N ILE A 429 -35.96 10.62 8.92
CA ILE A 429 -35.32 11.90 9.23
C ILE A 429 -36.19 12.59 10.29
N ALA A 430 -35.58 12.83 11.46
CA ALA A 430 -36.17 13.62 12.54
C ALA A 430 -35.62 15.06 12.53
#